data_AF-A0A1H0ZGC7-F1
#
_entry.id   AF-A0A1H0ZGC7-F1
#
_cell.length_a   1.000
_cell.length_b   1.000
_cell.length_c   1.000
_cell.angle_alpha   90.00
_cell.angle_beta   90.00
_cell.angle_gamma   90.00
#
_symmetry.space_group_name_H-M   'P 1'
#
loop_
_entity.id
_entity.type
_entity.pdbx_description
1 polymer ?
#
loop_
_entity_poly.entity_id
_entity_poly.type
_entity_poly.pdbx_seq_one_letter_code
_entity_poly.pdbx_strand_id
1 'polypeptide(L)'
;MTGRTPVRPAAALLDWALRNSDASTGEALAPAEVRHALDRLVTVLPGVDLAGLSRSCGGHGRTLAATDRCVHRLDGEQHNRGDGPLVEAVRSGRAVRAEITEVRTHWPSFVRGAREEHVHGFLIVPLTAPAPGRTSTVTVSCYTRTPRALDAVDEHDLSWRP
;
A
#
# COMPACT_ATOMS: atom_id res chain seq x y z
N MET A 1 6.51 24.53 -15.41
CA MET A 1 6.92 23.45 -14.49
C MET A 1 6.15 23.62 -13.19
N THR A 2 4.91 23.14 -13.16
CA THR A 2 4.05 23.17 -11.97
C THR A 2 4.45 22.01 -11.07
N GLY A 3 5.28 22.30 -10.06
CA GLY A 3 5.55 21.36 -8.98
C GLY A 3 4.24 21.12 -8.22
N ARG A 4 3.61 19.97 -8.44
CA ARG A 4 2.53 19.49 -7.57
C ARG A 4 3.15 19.25 -6.20
N THR A 5 2.78 20.09 -5.23
CA THR A 5 3.12 19.88 -3.82
C THR A 5 2.65 18.47 -3.45
N PRO A 6 3.54 17.58 -2.97
CA PRO A 6 3.13 16.24 -2.59
C PRO A 6 2.02 16.35 -1.57
N VAL A 7 1.04 15.46 -1.70
CA VAL A 7 -0.06 15.40 -0.74
C VAL A 7 0.58 15.12 0.63
N ARG A 8 0.50 16.09 1.55
CA ARG A 8 1.14 16.04 2.89
C ARG A 8 1.01 14.69 3.65
N PRO A 9 -0.07 13.90 3.48
CA PRO A 9 -0.17 12.56 4.05
C PRO A 9 0.88 11.55 3.57
N ALA A 10 1.22 11.52 2.27
CA ALA A 10 2.19 10.56 1.73
C ALA A 10 3.60 10.82 2.28
N ALA A 11 3.98 12.10 2.42
CA ALA A 11 5.24 12.49 3.05
C ALA A 11 5.32 12.04 4.52
N ALA A 12 4.23 12.19 5.29
CA ALA A 12 4.20 11.74 6.68
C ALA A 12 4.37 10.21 6.82
N LEU A 13 3.78 9.44 5.89
CA LEU A 13 3.94 7.98 5.85
C LEU A 13 5.38 7.58 5.48
N LEU A 14 6.00 8.28 4.52
CA LEU A 14 7.39 8.06 4.14
C LEU A 14 8.35 8.39 5.29
N ASP A 15 8.19 9.55 5.92
CA ASP A 15 9.01 9.98 7.04
C ASP A 15 8.92 8.98 8.19
N TRP A 16 7.71 8.48 8.47
CA TRP A 16 7.52 7.41 9.43
C TRP A 16 8.23 6.12 9.01
N ALA A 17 8.09 5.70 7.75
CA ALA A 17 8.72 4.50 7.22
C ALA A 17 10.25 4.55 7.30
N LEU A 18 10.85 5.71 7.01
CA LEU A 18 12.29 5.93 7.10
C LEU A 18 12.80 5.89 8.54
N ARG A 19 12.06 6.48 9.50
CA ARG A 19 12.42 6.40 10.93
C ARG A 19 12.29 5.00 11.52
N ASN A 20 11.53 4.11 10.89
CA ASN A 20 11.19 2.78 11.41
C ASN A 20 11.63 1.64 10.48
N SER A 21 12.61 1.87 9.59
CA SER A 21 13.03 0.90 8.58
C SER A 21 13.67 -0.36 9.17
N ASP A 22 14.25 -0.26 10.36
CA ASP A 22 15.05 -1.32 10.97
C ASP A 22 14.28 -2.06 12.08
N ALA A 23 13.06 -1.62 12.38
CA ALA A 23 12.21 -2.26 13.37
C ALA A 23 11.70 -3.62 12.83
N SER A 24 11.85 -4.68 13.63
CA SER A 24 11.32 -6.01 13.31
C SER A 24 9.79 -5.98 13.16
N THR A 25 9.23 -6.98 12.47
CA THR A 25 7.77 -7.10 12.21
C THR A 25 6.93 -7.26 13.50
N GLY A 26 7.57 -7.42 14.67
CA GLY A 26 6.97 -7.94 15.90
C GLY A 26 6.18 -6.96 16.78
N GLU A 27 6.54 -5.69 16.91
CA GLU A 27 6.30 -5.03 18.22
C GLU A 27 5.35 -3.82 18.29
N ALA A 28 4.88 -3.21 17.21
CA ALA A 28 3.98 -2.06 17.35
C ALA A 28 2.90 -1.98 16.26
N LEU A 29 1.65 -1.81 16.70
CA LEU A 29 0.63 -1.16 15.86
C LEU A 29 1.19 0.20 15.43
N ALA A 30 0.91 0.61 14.19
CA ALA A 30 1.40 1.92 13.76
C ALA A 30 0.83 3.00 14.71
N PRO A 31 1.63 4.00 15.11
CA PRO A 31 1.15 5.05 16.00
C PRO A 31 -0.05 5.81 15.39
N ALA A 32 -0.84 6.50 16.23
CA ALA A 32 -2.04 7.22 15.79
C ALA A 32 -1.78 8.19 14.62
N GLU A 33 -0.55 8.72 14.49
CA GLU A 33 -0.13 9.57 13.38
C GLU A 33 -0.19 8.87 12.01
N VAL A 34 0.15 7.58 11.93
CA VAL A 34 0.08 6.80 10.69
C VAL A 34 -1.37 6.60 10.29
N ARG A 35 -2.23 6.26 11.26
CA ARG A 35 -3.66 6.10 11.00
C ARG A 35 -4.27 7.40 10.51
N HIS A 36 -3.95 8.52 11.16
CA HIS A 36 -4.41 9.85 10.73
C HIS A 36 -3.91 10.20 9.33
N ALA A 37 -2.66 9.87 8.98
CA ALA A 37 -2.15 10.08 7.63
C ALA A 37 -2.91 9.23 6.59
N LEU A 38 -3.20 7.97 6.88
CA LEU A 38 -4.02 7.12 5.99
C LEU A 38 -5.45 7.65 5.82
N ASP A 39 -6.10 8.09 6.90
CA ASP A 39 -7.46 8.67 6.82
C ASP A 39 -7.47 9.97 5.99
N ARG A 40 -6.42 10.79 6.10
CA ARG A 40 -6.26 11.97 5.24
C ARG A 40 -6.01 11.58 3.79
N LEU A 41 -5.24 10.53 3.52
CA LEU A 41 -4.95 10.05 2.17
C LEU A 41 -6.25 9.66 1.44
N VAL A 42 -7.14 8.93 2.11
CA VAL A 42 -8.49 8.61 1.61
C VAL A 42 -9.32 9.88 1.36
N THR A 43 -9.23 10.88 2.25
CA THR A 43 -9.98 12.14 2.10
C THR A 43 -9.53 12.98 0.90
N VAL A 44 -8.25 12.99 0.60
CA VAL A 44 -7.65 13.94 -0.37
C VAL A 44 -7.39 13.34 -1.75
N LEU A 45 -7.27 12.02 -1.87
CA LEU A 45 -7.05 11.34 -3.14
C LEU A 45 -8.39 10.85 -3.70
N PRO A 46 -8.89 11.46 -4.78
CA PRO A 46 -10.14 11.01 -5.40
C PRO A 46 -10.04 9.55 -5.81
N GLY A 47 -11.07 8.77 -5.50
CA GLY A 47 -11.15 7.37 -5.89
C GLY A 47 -10.44 6.38 -4.97
N VAL A 48 -9.66 6.84 -3.97
CA VAL A 48 -9.16 5.97 -2.91
C VAL A 48 -10.23 5.84 -1.83
N ASP A 49 -10.78 4.64 -1.66
CA ASP A 49 -11.79 4.38 -0.62
C ASP A 49 -11.17 3.79 0.65
N LEU A 50 -10.06 3.06 0.48
CA LEU A 50 -9.40 2.31 1.55
C LEU A 50 -7.90 2.46 1.42
N ALA A 51 -7.21 2.58 2.56
CA ALA A 51 -5.75 2.67 2.58
C ALA A 51 -5.15 1.83 3.71
N GLY A 52 -3.95 1.30 3.47
CA GLY A 52 -3.18 0.49 4.41
C GLY A 52 -1.71 0.85 4.37
N LEU A 53 -1.03 0.67 5.50
CA LEU A 53 0.41 0.65 5.59
C LEU A 53 0.86 -0.75 6.01
N SER A 54 1.67 -1.38 5.17
CA SER A 54 2.18 -2.73 5.37
C SER A 54 3.70 -2.74 5.47
N ARG A 55 4.24 -3.62 6.30
CA ARG A 55 5.68 -3.90 6.38
C ARG A 55 5.93 -5.34 5.98
N SER A 56 6.92 -5.56 5.12
CA SER A 56 7.42 -6.86 4.73
C SER A 56 8.90 -7.00 5.07
N CYS A 57 9.30 -8.10 5.71
CA CYS A 57 10.68 -8.43 6.07
C CYS A 57 10.89 -9.95 5.97
N GLY A 58 11.95 -10.37 5.26
CA GLY A 58 12.33 -11.80 5.19
C GLY A 58 11.19 -12.74 4.75
N GLY A 59 10.40 -12.34 3.76
CA GLY A 59 9.27 -13.13 3.24
C GLY A 59 8.00 -13.12 4.11
N HIS A 60 8.03 -12.46 5.26
CA HIS A 60 6.88 -12.27 6.14
C HIS A 60 6.42 -10.83 6.06
N GLY A 61 5.12 -10.59 6.18
CA GLY A 61 4.62 -9.22 6.25
C GLY A 61 3.34 -9.07 7.04
N ARG A 62 3.05 -7.82 7.39
CA ARG A 62 1.91 -7.44 8.23
C ARG A 62 1.46 -6.03 7.88
N THR A 63 0.14 -5.84 7.85
CA THR A 63 -0.48 -4.52 7.84
C THR A 63 -0.42 -3.91 9.23
N LEU A 64 0.32 -2.80 9.36
CA LEU A 64 0.60 -2.08 10.60
C LEU A 64 -0.55 -1.17 11.00
N ALA A 65 -1.22 -0.58 10.02
CA ALA A 65 -2.43 0.21 10.16
C ALA A 65 -3.21 0.21 8.84
N ALA A 66 -4.53 0.37 8.95
CA ALA A 66 -5.40 0.54 7.80
C ALA A 66 -6.58 1.42 8.17
N THR A 67 -7.24 2.02 7.18
CA THR A 67 -8.48 2.79 7.36
C THR A 67 -9.69 1.89 7.64
N ASP A 68 -9.67 0.67 7.14
CA ASP A 68 -10.72 -0.33 7.33
C ASP A 68 -10.12 -1.72 7.62
N ARG A 69 -10.89 -2.55 8.32
CA ARG A 69 -10.50 -3.94 8.66
C ARG A 69 -10.36 -4.83 7.42
N CYS A 70 -11.08 -4.54 6.32
CA CYS A 70 -10.95 -5.29 5.07
C CYS A 70 -9.53 -5.25 4.50
N VAL A 71 -8.82 -4.12 4.64
CA VAL A 71 -7.43 -3.99 4.19
C VAL A 71 -6.51 -4.97 4.91
N HIS A 72 -6.69 -5.18 6.22
CA HIS A 72 -5.94 -6.20 6.96
C HIS A 72 -6.19 -7.61 6.41
N ARG A 73 -7.41 -7.91 5.95
CA ARG A 73 -7.75 -9.20 5.34
C ARG A 73 -7.10 -9.33 3.96
N LEU A 74 -7.25 -8.33 3.09
CA LEU A 74 -6.70 -8.31 1.74
C LEU A 74 -5.18 -8.42 1.72
N ASP A 75 -4.50 -7.58 2.51
CA ASP A 75 -3.04 -7.62 2.62
C ASP A 75 -2.57 -8.90 3.31
N GLY A 76 -3.28 -9.34 4.35
CA GLY A 76 -2.97 -10.55 5.10
C GLY A 76 -3.01 -11.81 4.24
N GLU A 77 -4.03 -11.96 3.38
CA GLU A 77 -4.09 -13.08 2.43
C GLU A 77 -2.89 -13.13 1.49
N GLN A 78 -2.43 -11.96 0.99
CA GLN A 78 -1.29 -11.85 0.10
C GLN A 78 0.02 -12.23 0.81
N HIS A 79 0.24 -11.68 2.01
CA HIS A 79 1.41 -12.04 2.82
C HIS A 79 1.43 -13.53 3.18
N ASN A 80 0.30 -14.09 3.62
CA ASN A 80 0.19 -15.51 3.99
C ASN A 80 0.49 -16.45 2.83
N ARG A 81 0.15 -16.05 1.60
CA ARG A 81 0.40 -16.83 0.39
C ARG A 81 1.79 -16.56 -0.22
N GLY A 82 2.45 -15.47 0.15
CA GLY A 82 3.68 -15.03 -0.49
C GLY A 82 3.49 -14.67 -1.97
N ASP A 83 2.27 -14.28 -2.35
CA ASP A 83 1.84 -13.97 -3.72
C ASP A 83 0.77 -12.87 -3.72
N GLY A 84 0.60 -12.20 -4.85
CA GLY A 84 -0.35 -11.10 -5.05
C GLY A 84 0.34 -9.75 -5.27
N PRO A 85 -0.44 -8.71 -5.62
CA PRO A 85 0.08 -7.43 -6.05
C PRO A 85 0.94 -6.72 -4.98
N LEU A 86 0.61 -6.88 -3.70
CA LEU A 86 1.41 -6.33 -2.60
C LEU A 86 2.79 -6.98 -2.54
N VAL A 87 2.83 -8.30 -2.63
CA VAL A 87 4.08 -9.06 -2.59
C VAL A 87 4.93 -8.75 -3.82
N GLU A 88 4.30 -8.58 -4.98
CA GLU A 88 4.98 -8.14 -6.19
C GLU A 88 5.57 -6.74 -6.06
N ALA A 89 4.84 -5.78 -5.49
CA ALA A 89 5.34 -4.43 -5.23
C ALA A 89 6.57 -4.47 -4.29
N VAL A 90 6.52 -5.29 -3.24
CA VAL A 90 7.64 -5.49 -2.31
C VAL A 90 8.86 -6.08 -3.03
N ARG A 91 8.67 -7.14 -3.84
CA ARG A 91 9.76 -7.84 -4.54
C ARG A 91 10.40 -6.97 -5.62
N SER A 92 9.60 -6.26 -6.39
CA SER A 92 10.05 -5.43 -7.50
C SER A 92 10.59 -4.07 -7.07
N GLY A 93 10.19 -3.58 -5.89
CA GLY A 93 10.45 -2.21 -5.46
C GLY A 93 9.73 -1.17 -6.33
N ARG A 94 8.71 -1.58 -7.10
CA ARG A 94 7.94 -0.73 -8.01
C ARG A 94 6.48 -0.65 -7.59
N ALA A 95 5.82 0.44 -7.97
CA ALA A 95 4.39 0.56 -7.79
C ALA A 95 3.66 -0.50 -8.65
N VAL A 96 2.61 -1.08 -8.09
CA VAL A 96 1.75 -2.07 -8.76
C VAL A 96 0.33 -1.53 -8.74
N ARG A 97 -0.28 -1.50 -9.92
CA ARG A 97 -1.59 -0.89 -10.15
C ARG A 97 -2.37 -1.73 -11.14
N ALA A 98 -3.64 -2.01 -10.82
CA ALA A 98 -4.53 -2.70 -11.75
C ALA A 98 -6.00 -2.52 -11.34
N GLU A 99 -6.88 -2.64 -12.32
CA GLU A 99 -8.31 -2.88 -12.12
C GLU A 99 -8.55 -4.37 -11.84
N ILE A 100 -9.61 -4.69 -11.10
CA ILE A 100 -9.96 -6.07 -10.71
C ILE A 100 -10.18 -6.99 -11.93
N THR A 101 -10.54 -6.42 -13.07
CA THR A 101 -10.69 -7.15 -14.34
C THR A 101 -9.37 -7.69 -14.87
N GLU A 102 -8.25 -7.03 -14.55
CA GLU A 102 -6.89 -7.39 -15.00
C GLU A 102 -6.22 -8.39 -14.04
N VAL A 103 -6.65 -8.40 -12.78
CA VAL A 103 -6.12 -9.26 -11.71
C VAL A 103 -6.24 -10.74 -12.01
N ARG A 104 -7.26 -11.18 -12.75
CA ARG A 104 -7.46 -12.61 -13.07
C ARG A 104 -6.30 -13.24 -13.82
N THR A 105 -5.56 -12.45 -14.59
CA THR A 105 -4.42 -12.92 -15.38
C THR A 105 -3.12 -12.93 -14.57
N HIS A 106 -2.92 -11.90 -13.74
CA HIS A 106 -1.65 -11.67 -13.05
C HIS A 106 -1.62 -12.23 -11.62
N TRP A 107 -2.73 -12.12 -10.89
CA TRP A 107 -2.84 -12.54 -9.48
C TRP A 107 -4.16 -13.30 -9.23
N PRO A 108 -4.35 -14.48 -9.83
CA PRO A 108 -5.61 -15.23 -9.72
C PRO A 108 -5.98 -15.57 -8.27
N SER A 109 -4.98 -15.72 -7.39
CA SER A 109 -5.13 -15.95 -5.95
C SER A 109 -5.80 -14.77 -5.23
N PHE A 110 -5.54 -13.53 -5.67
CA PHE A 110 -6.07 -12.30 -5.04
C PHE A 110 -7.54 -12.00 -5.41
N VAL A 111 -7.99 -12.49 -6.57
CA VAL A 111 -9.33 -12.20 -7.12
C VAL A 111 -10.46 -12.49 -6.14
N ARG A 112 -10.38 -13.61 -5.41
CA ARG A 112 -11.43 -14.02 -4.48
C ARG A 112 -11.61 -13.01 -3.35
N GLY A 113 -10.52 -12.68 -2.65
CA GLY A 113 -10.55 -11.72 -1.54
C GLY A 113 -10.98 -10.33 -1.99
N ALA A 114 -10.46 -9.85 -3.14
CA ALA A 114 -10.87 -8.56 -3.69
C ALA A 114 -12.38 -8.50 -4.03
N ARG A 115 -12.95 -9.59 -4.55
CA ARG A 115 -14.41 -9.67 -4.79
C ARG A 115 -15.22 -9.70 -3.50
N GLU A 116 -14.80 -10.50 -2.52
CA GLU A 116 -15.47 -10.60 -1.21
C GLU A 116 -15.52 -9.23 -0.50
N GLU A 117 -14.48 -8.41 -0.68
CA GLU A 117 -14.37 -7.07 -0.10
C GLU A 117 -14.86 -5.93 -1.01
N HIS A 118 -15.47 -6.27 -2.16
CA HIS A 118 -16.01 -5.30 -3.15
C HIS A 118 -14.96 -4.30 -3.66
N VAL A 119 -13.71 -4.74 -3.80
CA VAL A 119 -12.62 -3.94 -4.37
C VAL A 119 -12.59 -4.09 -5.89
N HIS A 120 -12.61 -2.95 -6.57
CA HIS A 120 -12.61 -2.84 -8.03
C HIS A 120 -11.26 -2.47 -8.62
N GLY A 121 -10.32 -1.97 -7.82
CA GLY A 121 -8.96 -1.67 -8.25
C GLY A 121 -8.04 -1.36 -7.09
N PHE A 122 -6.74 -1.31 -7.37
CA PHE A 122 -5.72 -0.97 -6.37
C PHE A 122 -4.53 -0.22 -6.95
N LEU A 123 -3.84 0.47 -6.05
CA LEU A 123 -2.53 1.07 -6.25
C LEU A 123 -1.68 0.78 -5.02
N ILE A 124 -0.61 0.02 -5.18
CA ILE A 124 0.29 -0.39 -4.11
C ILE A 124 1.66 0.19 -4.39
N VAL A 125 2.17 0.98 -3.47
CA VAL A 125 3.38 1.79 -3.65
C VAL A 125 4.38 1.46 -2.54
N PRO A 126 5.57 0.94 -2.88
CA PRO A 126 6.69 0.87 -1.94
C PRO A 126 7.16 2.28 -1.56
N LEU A 127 7.10 2.61 -0.27
CA LEU A 127 7.63 3.87 0.25
C LEU A 127 9.14 3.82 0.40
N THR A 128 9.66 2.64 0.71
CA THR A 128 11.10 2.41 0.85
C THR A 128 11.58 1.50 -0.27
N ALA A 129 12.62 1.91 -0.99
CA ALA A 129 13.24 1.05 -1.99
C ALA A 129 14.04 -0.08 -1.32
N PRO A 130 14.11 -1.27 -1.94
CA PRO A 130 15.10 -2.27 -1.57
C PRO A 130 16.51 -1.67 -1.65
N ALA A 131 17.32 -1.86 -0.61
CA ALA A 131 18.70 -1.37 -0.56
C ALA A 131 19.60 -2.39 0.16
N PRO A 132 20.90 -2.47 -0.17
CA PRO A 132 21.84 -3.33 0.56
C PRO A 132 21.79 -3.04 2.06
N GLY A 133 21.62 -4.07 2.89
CA GLY A 133 21.49 -3.94 4.34
C GLY A 133 20.08 -3.61 4.86
N ARG A 134 19.14 -3.21 3.98
CA ARG A 134 17.74 -2.99 4.36
C ARG A 134 16.98 -4.31 4.29
N THR A 135 16.53 -4.78 5.44
CA THR A 135 15.83 -6.07 5.57
C THR A 135 14.31 -5.94 5.44
N SER A 136 13.77 -4.72 5.52
CA SER A 136 12.33 -4.48 5.44
C SER A 136 11.92 -3.45 4.38
N THR A 137 10.75 -3.69 3.78
CA THR A 137 10.07 -2.78 2.85
C THR A 137 8.76 -2.33 3.48
N VAL A 138 8.52 -1.03 3.48
CA VAL A 138 7.22 -0.45 3.87
C VAL A 138 6.45 -0.07 2.60
N THR A 139 5.19 -0.49 2.52
CA THR A 139 4.29 -0.24 1.39
C THR A 139 3.03 0.47 1.85
N VAL A 140 2.51 1.35 1.01
CA VAL A 140 1.15 1.87 1.12
C VAL A 140 0.28 1.18 0.07
N SER A 141 -0.82 0.61 0.51
CA SER A 141 -1.83 0.00 -0.35
C SER A 141 -3.08 0.88 -0.39
N CYS A 142 -3.51 1.29 -1.56
CA CYS A 142 -4.76 2.00 -1.79
C CYS A 142 -5.71 1.10 -2.57
N TYR A 143 -6.96 1.00 -2.14
CA TYR A 143 -8.01 0.23 -2.80
C TYR A 143 -9.20 1.12 -3.10
N THR A 144 -9.88 0.81 -4.21
CA THR A 144 -11.12 1.48 -4.60
C THR A 144 -12.26 0.50 -4.68
N ARG A 145 -13.46 0.94 -4.30
CA ARG A 145 -14.75 0.28 -4.53
C ARG A 145 -15.45 0.83 -5.77
N THR A 146 -14.87 1.82 -6.42
CA THR A 146 -15.41 2.42 -7.64
C THR A 146 -14.54 2.01 -8.83
N PRO A 147 -15.09 1.34 -9.86
CA PRO A 147 -14.34 0.98 -11.07
C PRO A 147 -13.66 2.20 -11.69
N ARG A 148 -12.42 2.04 -12.18
CA ARG A 148 -11.62 3.08 -12.86
C ARG A 148 -11.29 4.32 -12.02
N ALA A 149 -11.68 4.38 -10.76
CA ALA A 149 -11.53 5.60 -9.97
C ALA A 149 -10.08 5.94 -9.64
N LEU A 150 -9.21 4.92 -9.60
CA LEU A 150 -7.80 5.16 -9.39
C LEU A 150 -7.10 5.71 -10.63
N ASP A 151 -7.69 5.68 -11.84
CA ASP A 151 -7.02 6.14 -13.11
C ASP A 151 -6.57 7.60 -13.03
N ALA A 152 -7.23 8.39 -12.18
CA ALA A 152 -6.87 9.78 -11.91
C ALA A 152 -5.79 9.96 -10.82
N VAL A 153 -5.45 8.91 -10.07
CA VAL A 153 -4.42 8.96 -9.01
C VAL A 153 -3.06 8.73 -9.64
N ASP A 154 -2.20 9.73 -9.51
CA ASP A 154 -0.82 9.64 -9.95
C ASP A 154 0.00 8.85 -8.91
N GLU A 155 0.83 7.90 -9.36
CA GLU A 155 1.75 7.21 -8.46
C GLU A 155 2.69 8.18 -7.75
N HIS A 156 2.99 9.34 -8.35
CA HIS A 156 3.79 10.40 -7.76
C HIS A 156 3.08 11.13 -6.61
N ASP A 157 1.76 11.04 -6.50
CA ASP A 157 1.05 11.53 -5.32
C ASP A 157 1.33 10.66 -4.07
N LEU A 158 1.83 9.43 -4.29
CA LEU A 158 2.13 8.44 -3.25
C LEU A 158 3.62 8.10 -3.13
N SER A 159 4.38 8.20 -4.22
CA SER A 159 5.81 7.95 -4.30
C SER A 159 6.57 9.27 -4.38
N TRP A 160 7.36 9.55 -3.36
CA TRP A 160 8.30 10.67 -3.39
C TRP A 160 9.59 10.23 -4.09
N ARG A 161 10.06 11.04 -5.04
CA ARG A 161 11.46 11.07 -5.47
C ARG A 161 11.97 12.51 -5.34
N PRO A 162 13.20 12.72 -4.83
CA PRO A 162 13.81 14.06 -4.72
C PRO A 162 13.98 14.72 -6.09
#